data_AF-A0A9D2D2X5-F1
#
_entry.id   AF-A0A9D2D2X5-F1
#
_cell.length_a   1.000
_cell.length_b   1.000
_cell.length_c   1.000
_cell.angle_alpha   90.00
_cell.angle_beta   90.00
_cell.angle_gamma   90.00
#
_symmetry.space_group_name_H-M   'P 1'
#
loop_
_entity.id
_entity.type
_entity.pdbx_description
1 polymer ?
#
loop_
_entity_poly.entity_id
_entity_poly.type
_entity_poly.pdbx_seq_one_letter_code
_entity_poly.pdbx_strand_id
1 'polypeptide(L)'
;IIYFIFIIIGFIFAYLMPHGLVFCWLAGIVIFAAQGALCNLLPSYVTTKYGRWDYSAGYKVIGTIFEIGAGIGVMATGIFKNPGQMFIFDLIILAIGLVMMIVSNDKLIGRPD
;
A
#
# COMPACT_ATOMS: atom_id res chain seq x y z
N ILE A 1 -8.26 5.65 0.78
CA ILE A 1 -7.69 7.00 0.98
C ILE A 1 -7.09 7.17 2.38
N ILE A 2 -7.87 7.15 3.47
CA ILE A 2 -7.36 7.38 4.85
C ILE A 2 -6.19 6.42 5.19
N TYR A 3 -6.35 5.11 4.95
CA TYR A 3 -5.28 4.12 5.18
C TYR A 3 -4.02 4.36 4.34
N PHE A 4 -4.16 4.86 3.10
CA PHE A 4 -3.02 5.20 2.25
C PHE A 4 -2.25 6.42 2.78
N ILE A 5 -2.95 7.41 3.34
CA ILE A 5 -2.34 8.56 4.01
C ILE A 5 -1.53 8.09 5.23
N PHE A 6 -2.08 7.15 6.02
CA PHE A 6 -1.35 6.56 7.13
C PHE A 6 -0.11 5.77 6.68
N ILE A 7 -0.16 5.07 5.54
CA ILE A 7 1.04 4.42 4.98
C ILE A 7 2.11 5.45 4.63
N ILE A 8 1.75 6.57 3.97
CA ILE A 8 2.71 7.64 3.65
C ILE A 8 3.36 8.19 4.93
N ILE A 9 2.56 8.42 5.98
CA ILE A 9 3.07 8.86 7.28
C ILE A 9 4.02 7.81 7.89
N GLY A 10 3.67 6.53 7.80
CA GLY A 10 4.52 5.42 8.23
C GLY A 10 5.86 5.38 7.51
N PHE A 11 5.89 5.62 6.19
CA PHE A 11 7.11 5.68 5.39
C PHE A 11 7.95 6.94 5.66
N ILE A 12 7.32 8.07 6.04
CA ILE A 12 8.05 9.26 6.53
C ILE A 12 8.75 8.93 7.86
N PHE A 13 8.09 8.22 8.76
CA PHE A 13 8.74 7.75 9.99
C PHE A 13 9.82 6.70 9.72
N ALA A 14 9.65 5.87 8.68
CA ALA A 14 10.68 4.91 8.25
C ALA A 14 11.92 5.63 7.70
N TYR A 15 11.75 6.72 6.94
CA TYR A 15 12.85 7.56 6.49
C TYR A 15 13.62 8.20 7.66
N LEU A 16 12.93 8.49 8.77
CA LEU A 16 13.52 9.04 10.00
C LEU A 16 14.10 7.97 10.95
N MET A 17 14.11 6.69 10.57
CA MET A 17 14.75 5.62 11.36
C MET A 17 16.19 5.92 11.82
N PRO A 18 17.06 6.59 11.04
CA PRO A 18 18.42 6.90 11.48
C PRO A 18 18.49 7.85 12.69
N HIS A 19 17.41 8.59 12.98
CA HIS A 19 17.37 9.59 14.04
C HIS A 19 16.93 9.05 15.41
N GLY A 20 16.46 7.80 15.49
CA GLY A 20 16.13 7.19 16.77
C GLY A 20 15.27 5.93 16.69
N LEU A 21 15.47 5.05 17.67
CA LEU A 21 14.80 3.75 17.76
C LEU A 21 13.27 3.87 17.87
N VAL A 22 12.77 4.99 18.44
CA VAL A 22 11.35 5.30 18.54
C VAL A 22 10.69 5.45 17.16
N PHE A 23 11.37 6.05 16.19
CA PHE A 23 10.84 6.22 14.84
C PHE A 23 10.72 4.87 14.09
N CYS A 24 11.60 3.92 14.38
CA CYS A 24 11.50 2.56 13.86
C CYS A 24 10.24 1.84 14.35
N TRP A 25 9.92 1.96 15.65
CA TRP A 25 8.70 1.38 16.22
C TRP A 25 7.44 2.05 15.70
N LEU A 26 7.42 3.37 15.61
CA LEU A 26 6.27 4.12 15.07
C LEU A 26 6.02 3.77 13.61
N ALA A 27 7.07 3.68 12.80
CA ALA A 27 6.97 3.23 11.40
C ALA A 27 6.38 1.82 11.31
N GLY A 28 6.90 0.87 12.11
CA GLY A 28 6.40 -0.50 12.14
C GLY A 28 4.92 -0.58 12.48
N ILE A 29 4.49 0.04 13.58
CA ILE A 29 3.09 0.00 14.03
C ILE A 29 2.15 0.56 12.95
N VAL A 30 2.49 1.72 12.38
CA VAL A 30 1.64 2.40 11.41
C VAL A 30 1.58 1.65 10.08
N ILE A 31 2.72 1.16 9.58
CA ILE A 31 2.78 0.43 8.30
C ILE A 31 2.05 -0.91 8.42
N PHE A 32 2.28 -1.70 9.47
CA PHE A 32 1.62 -2.99 9.64
C PHE A 32 0.10 -2.85 9.84
N ALA A 33 -0.34 -1.89 10.65
CA ALA A 33 -1.76 -1.65 10.86
C ALA A 33 -2.47 -1.18 9.58
N ALA A 34 -1.86 -0.25 8.84
CA ALA A 34 -2.46 0.30 7.62
C ALA A 34 -2.44 -0.70 6.46
N GLN A 35 -1.37 -1.49 6.31
CA GLN A 35 -1.28 -2.54 5.31
C GLN A 35 -2.28 -3.67 5.57
N GLY A 36 -2.41 -4.12 6.83
CA GLY A 36 -3.39 -5.14 7.20
C GLY A 36 -4.82 -4.71 6.91
N ALA A 37 -5.16 -3.44 7.18
CA ALA A 37 -6.44 -2.89 6.79
C ALA A 37 -6.63 -2.89 5.27
N LEU A 38 -5.62 -2.45 4.50
CA LEU A 38 -5.69 -2.40 3.03
C LEU A 38 -5.91 -3.77 2.39
N CYS A 39 -5.21 -4.80 2.87
CA CYS A 39 -5.38 -6.17 2.38
C CYS A 39 -6.79 -6.71 2.63
N ASN A 40 -7.47 -6.27 3.69
CA ASN A 40 -8.85 -6.65 3.97
C ASN A 40 -9.88 -5.87 3.12
N LEU A 41 -9.54 -4.64 2.72
CA LEU A 41 -10.40 -3.81 1.88
C LEU A 41 -10.33 -4.18 0.38
N LEU A 42 -9.21 -4.74 -0.08
CA LEU A 42 -9.02 -5.17 -1.47
C LEU A 42 -10.09 -6.17 -1.95
N PRO A 43 -10.35 -7.31 -1.26
CA PRO A 43 -11.42 -8.23 -1.62
C PRO A 43 -12.81 -7.59 -1.62
N SER A 44 -13.07 -6.69 -0.66
CA SER A 44 -14.34 -5.94 -0.58
C SER A 44 -14.54 -5.05 -1.81
N TYR A 45 -13.49 -4.37 -2.26
CA TYR A 45 -13.50 -3.57 -3.49
C TYR A 45 -13.79 -4.41 -4.74
N VAL A 46 -13.11 -5.55 -4.90
CA VAL A 46 -13.30 -6.43 -6.06
C VAL A 46 -14.74 -6.98 -6.10
N THR A 47 -15.28 -7.33 -4.94
CA THR A 47 -16.67 -7.78 -4.82
C THR A 47 -17.67 -6.68 -5.21
N THR A 48 -17.38 -5.43 -4.83
CA THR A 48 -18.23 -4.27 -5.17
C THR A 48 -18.28 -4.02 -6.68
N LYS A 49 -17.14 -4.12 -7.36
CA LYS A 49 -16.99 -3.69 -8.76
C LYS A 49 -17.35 -4.77 -9.78
N TYR A 50 -17.02 -6.03 -9.50
CA TYR A 50 -17.21 -7.14 -10.44
C TYR A 50 -18.37 -8.08 -10.03
N GLY A 51 -18.99 -7.85 -8.87
CA GLY A 51 -20.10 -8.67 -8.38
C GLY A 51 -19.69 -10.11 -8.07
N ARG A 52 -20.64 -10.94 -7.61
CA ARG A 52 -20.37 -12.30 -7.11
C ARG A 52 -19.83 -13.27 -8.18
N TRP A 53 -20.21 -13.09 -9.44
CA TRP A 53 -19.93 -14.05 -10.51
C TRP A 53 -18.54 -13.87 -11.13
N ASP A 54 -18.07 -12.62 -11.29
CA ASP A 54 -16.73 -12.33 -11.82
C ASP A 54 -15.67 -12.09 -10.74
N TYR A 55 -16.06 -12.16 -9.46
CA TYR A 55 -15.19 -11.96 -8.30
C TYR A 55 -13.94 -12.86 -8.32
N SER A 56 -14.12 -14.15 -8.60
CA SER A 56 -13.02 -15.13 -8.63
C SER A 56 -11.97 -14.80 -9.69
N ALA A 57 -12.40 -14.39 -10.88
CA ALA A 57 -11.49 -14.02 -11.97
C ALA A 57 -10.81 -12.67 -11.69
N GLY A 58 -11.57 -11.67 -11.23
CA GLY A 58 -11.03 -10.35 -10.89
C GLY A 58 -10.03 -10.41 -9.73
N TYR A 59 -10.32 -11.20 -8.69
CA TYR A 59 -9.42 -11.34 -7.55
C TYR A 59 -8.13 -12.05 -7.92
N LYS A 60 -8.16 -13.05 -8.82
CA LYS A 60 -6.94 -13.69 -9.32
C LYS A 60 -6.01 -12.70 -10.00
N VAL A 61 -6.54 -11.87 -10.91
CA VAL A 61 -5.72 -10.87 -11.62
C VAL A 61 -5.13 -9.85 -10.65
N ILE A 62 -5.94 -9.32 -9.73
CA ILE A 62 -5.49 -8.32 -8.76
C ILE A 62 -4.48 -8.92 -7.76
N GLY A 63 -4.71 -10.16 -7.30
CA GLY A 63 -3.78 -10.89 -6.43
C GLY A 63 -2.44 -11.16 -7.12
N THR A 64 -2.44 -11.57 -8.38
CA THR A 64 -1.21 -11.77 -9.16
C THR A 64 -0.42 -10.47 -9.33
N ILE A 65 -1.09 -9.36 -9.62
CA ILE A 65 -0.43 -8.03 -9.72
C ILE A 65 0.18 -7.65 -8.37
N PHE A 66 -0.53 -7.89 -7.27
CA PHE A 66 -0.04 -7.60 -5.91
C PHE A 66 1.21 -8.43 -5.57
N GLU A 67 1.21 -9.73 -5.87
CA GLU A 67 2.37 -10.60 -5.60
C GLU A 67 3.59 -10.24 -6.45
N ILE A 68 3.38 -9.91 -7.73
CA ILE A 68 4.46 -9.43 -8.61
C ILE A 68 5.03 -8.12 -8.07
N GLY A 69 4.17 -7.18 -7.67
CA GLY A 69 4.59 -5.90 -7.07
C GLY A 69 5.38 -6.10 -5.77
N ALA A 70 4.93 -7.00 -4.90
CA ALA A 70 5.65 -7.35 -3.67
C ALA A 70 7.02 -7.99 -3.97
N GLY A 71 7.09 -8.88 -4.96
CA GLY A 71 8.35 -9.49 -5.41
C GLY A 71 9.35 -8.46 -5.93
N ILE A 72 8.89 -7.50 -6.75
CA ILE A 72 9.73 -6.40 -7.25
C ILE A 72 10.21 -5.52 -6.09
N GLY A 73 9.34 -5.21 -5.12
CA GLY A 73 9.71 -4.44 -3.94
C GLY A 73 10.82 -5.11 -3.11
N VAL A 74 10.72 -6.42 -2.87
CA VAL A 74 11.78 -7.16 -2.16
C VAL A 74 13.08 -7.16 -2.97
N MET A 75 13.03 -7.33 -4.29
CA MET A 75 14.22 -7.24 -5.13
C MET A 75 14.86 -5.85 -5.11
N ALA A 76 14.07 -4.78 -5.05
CA ALA A 76 14.56 -3.41 -4.94
C ALA A 76 15.41 -3.19 -3.68
N THR A 77 15.10 -3.86 -2.57
CA THR A 77 15.93 -3.80 -1.35
C THR A 77 17.36 -4.32 -1.56
N GLY A 78 17.57 -5.24 -2.52
CA GLY A 78 18.89 -5.74 -2.90
C GLY A 78 19.65 -4.85 -3.88
N ILE A 79 18.94 -3.99 -4.63
CA ILE A 79 19.52 -3.09 -5.64
C ILE A 79 19.97 -1.77 -4.99
N PHE A 80 19.19 -1.25 -4.05
CA PHE A 80 19.52 0.00 -3.37
C PHE A 80 20.48 -0.22 -2.19
N LYS A 81 21.78 0.06 -2.39
CA LYS A 81 22.80 -0.02 -1.34
C LYS A 81 22.68 1.06 -0.26
N ASN A 82 21.92 2.14 -0.53
CA ASN A 82 21.78 3.28 0.36
C ASN A 82 20.34 3.36 0.91
N PRO A 83 20.11 3.09 2.20
CA PRO A 83 18.76 2.99 2.78
C PRO A 83 17.91 4.25 2.58
N GLY A 84 18.52 5.44 2.66
CA GLY A 84 17.80 6.71 2.49
C GLY A 84 17.21 6.89 1.08
N GLN A 85 17.92 6.44 0.04
CA GLN A 85 17.43 6.52 -1.35
C GLN A 85 16.29 5.53 -1.61
N MET A 86 16.34 4.35 -0.97
CA MET A 86 15.28 3.35 -1.03
C MET A 86 13.97 3.90 -0.46
N PHE A 87 14.01 4.50 0.73
CA PHE A 87 12.82 5.08 1.35
C PHE A 87 12.25 6.27 0.57
N ILE A 88 13.08 7.12 -0.04
CA ILE A 88 12.61 8.19 -0.92
C ILE A 88 11.91 7.62 -2.15
N PHE A 89 12.49 6.58 -2.75
CA PHE A 89 11.91 5.91 -3.91
C PHE A 89 10.56 5.26 -3.57
N ASP A 90 10.45 4.57 -2.44
CA ASP A 90 9.19 4.02 -1.95
C ASP A 90 8.12 5.10 -1.74
N LEU A 91 8.53 6.25 -1.20
CA LEU A 91 7.64 7.40 -0.96
C LEU A 91 7.12 8.01 -2.28
N ILE A 92 7.95 8.06 -3.32
CA ILE A 92 7.56 8.50 -4.67
C ILE A 92 6.57 7.51 -5.29
N ILE A 93 6.85 6.21 -5.24
CA ILE A 93 5.93 5.18 -5.78
C ILE A 93 4.59 5.22 -5.05
N LEU A 94 4.61 5.37 -3.73
CA LEU A 94 3.39 5.51 -2.92
C LEU A 94 2.60 6.77 -3.28
N ALA A 95 3.27 7.89 -3.52
CA ALA A 95 2.61 9.12 -3.95
C ALA A 95 1.94 8.94 -5.34
N ILE A 96 2.61 8.28 -6.28
CA ILE A 96 2.03 7.95 -7.59
C ILE A 96 0.81 7.02 -7.42
N GLY A 97 0.93 6.00 -6.57
CA GLY A 97 -0.18 5.10 -6.23
C GLY A 97 -1.38 5.83 -5.60
N LEU A 98 -1.13 6.81 -4.73
CA LEU A 98 -2.17 7.67 -4.15
C LEU A 98 -2.88 8.48 -5.24
N VAL A 99 -2.14 9.11 -6.16
CA VAL A 99 -2.71 9.87 -7.27
C VAL A 99 -3.57 8.97 -8.16
N MET A 100 -3.09 7.78 -8.50
CA MET A 100 -3.87 6.80 -9.26
C MET A 100 -5.16 6.40 -8.54
N MET A 101 -5.11 6.21 -7.22
CA MET A 101 -6.30 5.88 -6.41
C MET A 101 -7.32 7.02 -6.37
N ILE A 102 -6.86 8.28 -6.25
CA ILE A 102 -7.74 9.45 -6.26
C ILE A 102 -8.44 9.60 -7.61
N VAL A 103 -7.70 9.41 -8.71
CA VAL A 103 -8.24 9.50 -10.07
C VAL A 103 -9.22 8.35 -10.38
N SER A 104 -9.01 7.16 -9.81
CA SER A 104 -9.87 5.99 -10.01
C SER A 104 -11.27 6.13 -9.37
N ASN A 105 -11.46 7.13 -8.48
CA ASN A 105 -12.76 7.54 -7.91
C ASN A 105 -13.66 6.37 -7.47
N ASP A 106 -13.05 5.43 -6.75
CA ASP A 106 -13.63 4.11 -6.50
C ASP A 106 -14.62 4.09 -5.32
N LYS A 107 -15.83 3.59 -5.55
CA LYS A 107 -16.85 3.33 -4.52
C LYS A 107 -16.58 1.96 -3.87
N LEU A 108 -16.39 1.96 -2.55
CA LEU A 108 -16.32 0.75 -1.71
C LEU A 108 -17.71 0.41 -1.15
N ILE A 109 -18.04 -0.87 -0.95
CA ILE A 109 -19.26 -1.30 -0.24
C ILE A 109 -19.35 -0.59 1.11
N GLY A 110 -20.46 0.12 1.33
CA GLY A 110 -20.79 0.77 2.61
C GLY A 110 -20.69 2.30 2.65
N ARG A 111 -20.43 2.98 1.53
CA ARG A 111 -20.60 4.44 1.45
C ARG A 111 -22.05 4.75 1.04
N PRO A 112 -22.95 5.16 1.95
CA PRO A 112 -24.15 5.86 1.52
C PRO A 112 -23.70 7.16 0.85
N ASP A 113 -24.41 7.54 -0.20
CA ASP A 113 -24.04 8.58 -1.17
C ASP A 113 -23.45 9.87 -0.56
#